data_AF-A0A5K3G1D4-F1
#
_entry.id   AF-A0A5K3G1D4-F1
#
_cell.length_a   1.000
_cell.length_b   1.000
_cell.length_c   1.000
_cell.angle_alpha   90.00
_cell.angle_beta   90.00
_cell.angle_gamma   90.00
#
_symmetry.space_group_name_H-M   'P 1'
#
loop_
_entity.id
_entity.type
_entity.pdbx_description
1 polymer ?
#
loop_
_entity_poly.entity_id
_entity_poly.type
_entity_poly.pdbx_seq_one_letter_code
_entity_poly.pdbx_strand_id
1 'polypeptide(L)'
;MNQIYESRVRRIFSRLSSELLAHMRREVEGRQIGDMELRLVYSKCMPAKVRAHIEGFTFKAPLYELANFADEMLRKLRAEEKAARQSTRWEAISVINSTTTEISELVKKICELLNQLPCDRQL
;
A
#
# COMPACT_ATOMS: atom_id res chain seq x y z
N MET A 1 -27.74 -2.78 4.76
CA MET A 1 -27.30 -3.33 3.47
C MET A 1 -25.95 -2.80 2.94
N ASN A 2 -25.24 -1.87 3.61
CA ASN A 2 -24.08 -1.17 2.99
C ASN A 2 -22.68 -1.69 3.38
N GLN A 3 -22.38 -2.02 4.63
CA GLN A 3 -20.97 -2.27 5.03
C GLN A 3 -20.36 -3.57 4.49
N ILE A 4 -21.17 -4.64 4.38
CA ILE A 4 -20.70 -5.94 3.87
C ILE A 4 -20.43 -5.84 2.36
N TYR A 5 -21.29 -5.12 1.63
CA TYR A 5 -21.11 -4.89 0.20
C TYR A 5 -19.88 -4.01 -0.06
N GLU A 6 -19.74 -2.89 0.68
CA GLU A 6 -18.57 -2.01 0.60
C GLU A 6 -17.25 -2.75 0.87
N SER A 7 -17.23 -3.62 1.89
CA SER A 7 -16.04 -4.39 2.26
C SER A 7 -15.69 -5.47 1.23
N ARG A 8 -16.71 -6.15 0.67
CA ARG A 8 -16.50 -7.14 -0.40
C ARG A 8 -16.05 -6.46 -1.69
N VAL A 9 -16.64 -5.32 -2.04
CA VAL A 9 -16.27 -4.54 -3.22
C VAL A 9 -14.83 -4.01 -3.14
N ARG A 10 -14.41 -3.49 -1.98
CA ARG A 10 -13.00 -3.10 -1.75
C ARG A 10 -12.02 -4.27 -1.83
N ARG A 11 -12.44 -5.47 -1.42
CA ARG A 11 -11.60 -6.68 -1.46
C ARG A 11 -11.51 -7.27 -2.88
N ILE A 12 -12.58 -7.16 -3.67
CA ILE A 12 -12.67 -7.70 -5.04
C ILE A 12 -11.97 -6.77 -6.04
N PHE A 13 -12.09 -5.45 -5.90
CA PHE A 13 -11.50 -4.49 -6.86
C PHE A 13 -10.19 -3.91 -6.34
N SER A 14 -9.12 -4.71 -6.46
CA SER A 14 -7.75 -4.36 -6.10
C SER A 14 -6.95 -3.69 -7.22
N ARG A 15 -7.54 -3.46 -8.40
CA ARG A 15 -6.77 -3.07 -9.60
C ARG A 15 -7.09 -1.69 -10.12
N LEU A 16 -8.32 -1.40 -10.55
CA LEU A 16 -8.70 -0.10 -11.12
C LEU A 16 -10.08 0.36 -10.65
N SER A 17 -10.23 1.66 -10.46
CA SER A 17 -11.46 2.35 -10.13
C SER A 17 -12.43 2.40 -11.32
N SER A 18 -11.93 2.45 -12.56
CA SER A 18 -12.76 2.28 -13.77
C SER A 18 -13.42 0.91 -13.85
N GLU A 19 -12.70 -0.16 -13.49
CA GLU A 19 -13.25 -1.51 -13.41
C GLU A 19 -14.35 -1.60 -12.34
N LEU A 20 -14.13 -0.96 -11.19
CA LEU A 20 -15.13 -0.87 -10.13
C LEU A 20 -16.39 -0.15 -10.62
N LEU A 21 -16.24 1.00 -11.29
CA LEU A 21 -17.37 1.73 -11.85
C LEU A 21 -18.14 0.88 -12.88
N ALA A 22 -17.41 0.18 -13.76
CA ALA A 22 -18.01 -0.70 -14.76
C ALA A 22 -18.76 -1.88 -14.12
N HIS A 23 -18.27 -2.42 -13.01
CA HIS A 23 -18.98 -3.44 -12.24
C HIS A 23 -20.24 -2.89 -11.58
N MET A 24 -20.14 -1.75 -10.89
CA MET A 24 -21.30 -1.13 -10.25
C MET A 24 -22.38 -0.76 -11.26
N ARG A 25 -22.01 -0.28 -12.47
CA ARG A 25 -22.96 -0.02 -13.57
C ARG A 25 -23.73 -1.28 -13.97
N ARG A 26 -23.06 -2.42 -14.07
CA ARG A 26 -23.71 -3.71 -14.39
C ARG A 26 -24.67 -4.16 -13.28
N GLU A 27 -24.30 -3.99 -12.02
CA GLU A 27 -25.15 -4.39 -10.88
C GLU A 27 -26.45 -3.57 -10.77
N VAL A 28 -26.44 -2.34 -11.30
CA VAL A 28 -27.59 -1.42 -11.29
C VAL A 28 -28.28 -1.31 -12.65
N GLU A 29 -27.83 -2.07 -13.66
CA GLU A 29 -28.43 -2.10 -14.98
C GLU A 29 -29.89 -2.58 -14.89
N GLY A 30 -30.80 -1.86 -15.56
CA GLY A 30 -32.25 -2.12 -15.46
C GLY A 30 -32.93 -1.60 -14.18
N ARG A 31 -32.21 -0.92 -13.29
CA ARG A 31 -32.79 -0.22 -12.13
C ARG A 31 -32.95 1.27 -12.41
N GLN A 32 -33.84 1.95 -11.69
CA GLN A 32 -33.93 3.41 -11.66
C GLN A 32 -32.82 4.03 -10.80
N ILE A 33 -31.56 3.64 -11.01
CA ILE A 33 -30.42 4.25 -10.33
C ILE A 33 -29.70 5.17 -11.31
N GLY A 34 -29.69 6.46 -11.00
CA GLY A 34 -29.05 7.47 -11.83
C GLY A 34 -27.54 7.58 -11.59
N ASP A 35 -26.83 8.21 -12.53
CA ASP A 35 -25.38 8.48 -12.42
C ASP A 35 -25.03 9.29 -11.14
N MET A 36 -25.96 10.09 -10.61
CA MET A 36 -25.76 10.84 -9.37
C MET A 36 -25.73 9.95 -8.12
N GLU A 37 -26.62 8.97 -8.03
CA GLU A 37 -26.66 8.01 -6.92
C GLU A 37 -25.46 7.05 -7.02
N LEU A 38 -25.15 6.62 -8.24
CA LEU A 38 -23.99 5.78 -8.52
C LEU A 38 -22.68 6.49 -8.13
N ARG A 39 -22.56 7.80 -8.40
CA ARG A 39 -21.41 8.62 -7.96
C ARG A 39 -21.22 8.61 -6.46
N LEU A 40 -22.30 8.74 -5.69
CA LEU A 40 -22.22 8.79 -4.23
C LEU A 40 -21.67 7.46 -3.67
N VAL A 41 -22.21 6.34 -4.14
CA VAL A 41 -21.76 5.01 -3.71
C VAL A 41 -20.32 4.77 -4.17
N TYR A 42 -20.01 5.09 -5.42
CA TYR A 42 -18.67 4.96 -5.99
C TYR A 42 -17.62 5.74 -5.18
N SER A 43 -17.92 6.98 -4.79
CA SER A 43 -16.99 7.82 -4.03
C SER A 43 -16.71 7.27 -2.62
N LYS A 44 -17.72 6.68 -1.97
CA LYS A 44 -17.57 5.99 -0.67
C LYS A 44 -16.69 4.74 -0.75
N CYS A 45 -16.66 4.08 -1.91
CA CYS A 45 -15.79 2.93 -2.14
C CYS A 45 -14.30 3.32 -2.26
N MET A 46 -13.98 4.58 -2.58
CA MET A 46 -12.60 5.04 -2.76
C MET A 46 -11.81 5.17 -1.43
N PRO A 47 -10.48 5.02 -1.46
CA PRO A 47 -9.62 5.36 -0.34
C PRO A 47 -9.75 6.83 0.07
N ALA A 48 -9.57 7.16 1.35
CA ALA A 48 -9.78 8.50 1.89
C ALA A 48 -9.02 9.60 1.12
N LYS A 49 -7.75 9.34 0.77
CA LYS A 49 -6.92 10.28 -0.02
C LYS A 49 -7.52 10.56 -1.40
N VAL A 50 -8.03 9.55 -2.10
CA VAL A 50 -8.65 9.70 -3.42
C VAL A 50 -10.04 10.33 -3.28
N ARG A 51 -10.81 9.89 -2.28
CA ARG A 51 -12.16 10.38 -1.97
C ARG A 51 -12.21 11.91 -1.85
N ALA A 52 -11.30 12.49 -1.06
CA ALA A 52 -11.24 13.94 -0.87
C ALA A 52 -11.08 14.72 -2.19
N HIS A 53 -10.38 14.15 -3.18
CA HIS A 53 -10.17 14.80 -4.46
C HIS A 53 -11.37 14.63 -5.39
N ILE A 54 -12.00 13.45 -5.40
CA ILE A 54 -13.18 13.20 -6.24
C ILE A 54 -14.46 13.85 -5.71
N GLU A 55 -14.58 14.07 -4.40
CA GLU A 55 -15.69 14.83 -3.82
C GLU A 55 -15.64 16.32 -4.21
N GLY A 56 -14.46 16.83 -4.58
CA GLY A 56 -14.29 18.17 -5.15
C GLY A 56 -14.65 18.27 -6.64
N PHE A 57 -14.87 17.15 -7.35
CA PHE A 57 -15.31 17.20 -8.75
C PHE A 57 -16.77 17.64 -8.84
N THR A 58 -17.05 18.60 -9.72
CA THR A 58 -18.43 19.05 -9.96
C THR A 58 -19.31 17.89 -10.43
N PHE A 59 -20.59 17.90 -10.02
CA PHE A 59 -21.60 16.92 -10.47
C PHE A 59 -21.83 16.92 -11.99
N LYS A 60 -21.30 17.92 -12.71
CA LYS A 60 -21.36 18.05 -14.16
C LYS A 60 -20.35 17.16 -14.89
N ALA A 61 -19.26 16.76 -14.23
CA ALA A 61 -18.28 15.87 -14.84
C ALA A 61 -18.91 14.48 -15.06
N PRO A 62 -18.72 13.83 -16.21
CA PRO A 62 -19.13 12.45 -16.40
C PRO A 62 -18.47 11.49 -15.40
N LEU A 63 -19.16 10.41 -15.05
CA LEU A 63 -18.63 9.40 -14.12
C LEU A 63 -17.35 8.71 -14.61
N TYR A 64 -17.18 8.55 -15.93
CA TYR A 64 -15.96 7.94 -16.48
C TYR A 64 -14.72 8.81 -16.26
N GLU A 65 -14.87 10.15 -16.29
CA GLU A 65 -13.74 11.07 -16.04
C GLU A 65 -13.29 10.99 -14.58
N LEU A 66 -14.26 10.91 -13.66
CA LEU A 66 -14.02 10.68 -12.24
C LEU A 66 -13.26 9.35 -12.01
N ALA A 67 -13.60 8.31 -12.78
CA ALA A 67 -12.92 7.03 -12.69
C ALA A 67 -11.50 7.07 -13.24
N ASN A 68 -11.29 7.69 -14.39
CA ASN A 68 -9.95 7.84 -14.96
C ASN A 68 -9.02 8.65 -14.04
N PHE A 69 -9.54 9.72 -13.44
CA PHE A 69 -8.81 10.51 -12.45
C PHE A 69 -8.44 9.69 -11.21
N ALA A 70 -9.39 8.92 -10.68
CA ALA A 70 -9.14 8.06 -9.53
C ALA A 70 -8.12 6.95 -9.86
N ASP A 71 -8.14 6.39 -11.07
CA ASP A 71 -7.13 5.44 -11.55
C ASP A 71 -5.72 6.04 -11.56
N GLU A 72 -5.58 7.25 -12.09
CA GLU A 72 -4.28 7.93 -12.12
C GLU A 72 -3.76 8.20 -10.69
N MET A 73 -4.63 8.66 -9.80
CA MET A 73 -4.29 8.88 -8.39
C MET A 73 -3.89 7.58 -7.69
N LEU A 74 -4.66 6.50 -7.87
CA LEU A 74 -4.35 5.20 -7.28
C LEU A 74 -2.99 4.69 -7.79
N ARG A 75 -2.67 4.91 -9.07
CA ARG A 75 -1.36 4.55 -9.63
C ARG A 75 -0.22 5.32 -8.96
N LYS A 76 -0.38 6.63 -8.75
CA LYS A 76 0.61 7.47 -8.05
C LYS A 76 0.81 7.02 -6.61
N LEU A 77 -0.29 6.84 -5.85
CA LEU A 77 -0.24 6.40 -4.46
C LEU A 77 0.43 5.03 -4.30
N ARG A 78 0.16 4.07 -5.20
CA ARG A 78 0.84 2.76 -5.18
C ARG A 78 2.33 2.86 -5.48
N ALA A 79 2.73 3.77 -6.39
CA ALA A 79 4.12 3.99 -6.69
C ALA A 79 4.87 4.59 -5.49
N GLU A 80 4.27 5.59 -4.83
CA GLU A 80 4.79 6.19 -3.60
C GLU A 80 4.91 5.16 -2.46
N GLU A 81 3.88 4.35 -2.23
CA GLU A 81 3.89 3.29 -1.22
C GLU A 81 5.00 2.25 -1.51
N LYS A 82 5.18 1.87 -2.78
CA LYS A 82 6.24 0.96 -3.18
C LYS A 82 7.63 1.57 -2.94
N ALA A 83 7.82 2.85 -3.25
CA ALA A 83 9.07 3.55 -3.02
C ALA A 83 9.38 3.66 -1.52
N ALA A 84 8.40 4.05 -0.70
CA ALA A 84 8.56 4.14 0.75
C ALA A 84 8.93 2.78 1.38
N ARG A 85 8.25 1.70 0.95
CA ARG A 85 8.59 0.33 1.38
C ARG A 85 10.00 -0.08 0.98
N GLN A 86 10.45 0.30 -0.21
CA GLN A 86 11.81 0.03 -0.66
C GLN A 86 12.83 0.81 0.16
N SER A 87 12.60 2.10 0.45
CA SER A 87 13.46 2.90 1.32
C SER A 87 13.63 2.26 2.70
N THR A 88 12.50 1.94 3.36
CA THR A 88 12.50 1.31 4.69
C THR A 88 13.25 -0.02 4.68
N ARG A 89 13.08 -0.82 3.61
CA ARG A 89 13.79 -2.08 3.44
C ARG A 89 15.29 -1.87 3.29
N TRP A 90 15.72 -0.88 2.51
CA TRP A 90 17.14 -0.56 2.34
C TRP A 90 17.78 -0.07 3.63
N GLU A 91 17.08 0.78 4.39
CA GLU A 91 17.52 1.23 5.71
C GLU A 91 17.70 0.04 6.66
N ALA A 92 16.72 -0.87 6.73
CA ALA A 92 16.82 -2.06 7.56
C ALA A 92 18.01 -2.96 7.17
N ILE A 93 18.24 -3.17 5.87
CA ILE A 93 19.39 -3.95 5.37
C ILE A 93 20.70 -3.27 5.77
N SER A 94 20.79 -1.94 5.66
CA SER A 94 21.98 -1.19 6.04
C SER A 94 22.29 -1.34 7.53
N VAL A 95 21.28 -1.23 8.40
CA VAL A 95 21.43 -1.44 9.85
C VAL A 95 21.91 -2.86 10.18
N ILE A 96 21.30 -3.88 9.55
CA ILE A 96 21.70 -5.28 9.74
C ILE A 96 23.15 -5.50 9.30
N ASN A 97 23.55 -4.96 8.15
CA ASN A 97 24.91 -5.10 7.65
C ASN A 97 25.94 -4.43 8.57
N SER A 98 25.66 -3.21 9.07
CA SER A 98 26.53 -2.53 10.04
C SER A 98 26.70 -3.36 11.31
N THR A 99 25.59 -3.82 11.87
CA THR A 99 25.58 -4.64 13.09
C THR A 99 26.35 -5.95 12.89
N THR A 100 26.20 -6.58 11.72
CA THR A 100 26.90 -7.83 11.39
C THR A 100 28.41 -7.61 11.31
N THR A 101 28.86 -6.49 10.75
CA THR A 101 30.28 -6.12 10.72
C THR A 101 30.82 -5.88 12.12
N GLU A 102 30.13 -5.13 12.96
CA GLU A 102 30.54 -4.85 14.35
C GLU A 102 30.66 -6.14 15.17
N ILE A 103 29.66 -7.03 15.08
CA ILE A 103 29.71 -8.36 15.72
C ILE A 103 30.91 -9.16 15.21
N SER A 104 31.16 -9.16 13.91
CA SER A 104 32.28 -9.90 13.31
C SER A 104 33.63 -9.40 13.84
N GLU A 105 33.78 -8.08 14.03
CA GLU A 105 34.99 -7.49 14.62
C GLU A 105 35.14 -7.83 16.10
N LEU A 106 34.06 -7.79 16.88
CA LEU A 106 34.07 -8.19 18.29
C LEU A 106 34.43 -9.66 18.45
N VAL A 107 33.86 -10.55 17.63
CA VAL A 107 34.19 -11.98 17.65
C VAL A 107 35.67 -12.20 17.31
N LYS A 108 36.22 -11.49 16.32
CA LYS A 108 37.66 -11.56 16.01
C LYS A 108 38.52 -11.16 17.21
N LYS A 109 38.21 -10.04 17.86
CA LYS A 109 38.93 -9.57 19.06
C LYS A 109 38.86 -10.58 20.21
N ILE A 110 37.69 -11.19 20.44
CA ILE A 110 37.53 -12.23 21.46
C ILE A 110 38.40 -13.44 21.13
N CYS A 111 38.37 -13.92 19.88
CA CYS A 111 39.20 -15.04 19.45
C CYS A 111 40.70 -14.74 19.60
N GLU A 112 41.15 -13.53 19.25
CA GLU A 112 42.54 -13.09 19.42
C GLU A 112 42.95 -13.10 20.90
N LEU A 113 42.10 -12.58 21.79
CA LEU A 113 42.35 -12.61 23.24
C LEU A 113 42.43 -14.03 23.78
N LEU A 114 41.52 -14.91 23.36
CA LEU A 114 41.51 -16.32 23.78
C LEU A 114 42.76 -17.07 23.30
N ASN A 115 43.25 -16.79 22.09
CA ASN A 115 44.48 -17.39 21.55
C ASN A 115 45.75 -16.94 22.28
N GLN A 116 45.71 -15.79 22.97
CA GLN A 116 46.84 -15.25 23.74
C GLN A 116 46.86 -15.70 25.20
N LEU A 117 45.82 -16.41 25.67
CA LEU A 117 45.81 -16.94 27.03
C LEU A 117 46.82 -18.09 27.16
N PRO A 118 47.67 -18.11 28.19
CA PRO A 118 48.60 -19.21 28.41
C PRO A 118 47.81 -20.51 28.61
N CYS A 119 48.25 -21.58 27.95
CA CYS A 119 47.76 -22.95 28.12
C CYS A 119 48.17 -23.52 29.49
N ASP A 120 47.87 -22.84 30.60
CA ASP A 120 48.11 -23.37 31.93
C ASP A 120 46.89 -24.16 32.40
N ARG A 121 46.79 -25.38 31.87
CA ARG A 121 46.16 -26.51 32.57
C ARG A 121 47.04 -27.74 32.42
N GLN A 122 48.19 -27.70 33.10
CA GLN A 122 48.71 -28.88 33.78
C GLN A 122 48.24 -28.80 35.23
N LEU A 123 47.26 -29.62 35.58
CA LEU A 123 47.05 -30.26 36.88
C LEU A 123 46.05 -31.41 36.68
#